data_AF-A0A3M0KGG9-F1
#
_entry.id   AF-A0A3M0KGG9-F1
#
_cell.length_a   1.000
_cell.length_b   1.000
_cell.length_c   1.000
_cell.angle_alpha   90.00
_cell.angle_beta   90.00
_cell.angle_gamma   90.00
#
_symmetry.space_group_name_H-M   'P 1'
#
loop_
_entity.id
_entity.type
_entity.pdbx_description
1 polymer ?
#
loop_
_entity_poly.entity_id
_entity_poly.type
_entity_poly.pdbx_seq_one_letter_code
_entity_poly.pdbx_strand_id
1 'polypeptide(L)'
;MTEFGSMALIDEGGGGDEGVAIPLPGVKRGDMSYRHFKPEIRVTCVRFCPTGRSWAATTTEGLLLYSLDSGLIFDPFELDTDVTPSNIRKTLAQKEYTVAIVMAFKLNEKKLIQEVIEAVPSSEVDVVCSSLPDLYVEKLLEFLASAFETSCHLEFYLIWAHKLLMLHGQKLKTSCEWNIYNIKYALAISQQRGMKRLAEETPGDEEELDSDSDYLMQEAHKDKLSS
;
A
#
# COMPACT_ATOMS: atom_id res chain seq x y z
N MET A 1 15.84 -16.56 -23.84
CA MET A 1 14.46 -17.00 -23.50
C MET A 1 14.09 -18.12 -24.45
N THR A 2 13.71 -19.30 -23.95
CA THR A 2 13.15 -20.36 -24.79
C THR A 2 11.81 -19.91 -25.37
N GLU A 3 11.46 -20.43 -26.54
CA GLU A 3 10.22 -20.12 -27.27
C GLU A 3 8.92 -20.42 -26.49
N PHE A 4 9.03 -21.09 -25.34
CA PHE A 4 7.92 -21.55 -24.50
C PHE A 4 7.67 -20.74 -23.22
N GLY A 5 8.41 -19.66 -22.96
CA GLY A 5 8.19 -18.86 -21.75
C GLY A 5 8.85 -19.44 -20.49
N SER A 6 8.30 -19.14 -19.30
CA SER A 6 8.91 -19.54 -18.02
C SER A 6 8.86 -21.05 -17.83
N MET A 7 10.02 -21.71 -17.66
CA MET A 7 10.09 -23.17 -17.52
C MET A 7 9.35 -23.71 -16.28
N ALA A 8 9.15 -22.90 -15.24
CA ALA A 8 8.35 -23.27 -14.07
C ALA A 8 6.84 -23.46 -14.37
N LEU A 9 6.38 -23.03 -15.55
CA LEU A 9 5.00 -23.20 -16.01
C LEU A 9 4.81 -24.42 -16.91
N ILE A 10 5.91 -25.11 -17.28
CA ILE A 10 5.86 -26.33 -18.08
C ILE A 10 5.43 -27.46 -17.14
N ASP A 11 4.31 -28.10 -17.49
CA ASP A 11 3.82 -29.27 -16.77
C ASP A 11 4.63 -30.49 -17.20
N GLU A 12 5.66 -30.84 -16.41
CA GLU A 12 6.25 -32.17 -16.46
C GLU A 12 5.20 -33.14 -15.92
N GLY A 13 4.36 -33.65 -16.81
CA GLY A 13 3.22 -34.50 -16.48
C GLY A 13 3.57 -35.49 -15.37
N GLY A 14 2.90 -35.35 -14.23
CA GLY A 14 3.17 -36.13 -13.04
C GLY A 14 3.08 -37.62 -13.34
N GLY A 15 4.24 -38.27 -13.47
CA GLY A 15 4.39 -39.71 -13.49
C GLY A 15 4.20 -40.28 -12.08
N GLY A 16 3.02 -40.06 -11.50
CA GLY A 16 2.59 -40.59 -10.21
C GLY A 16 1.25 -41.26 -10.38
N ASP A 17 1.25 -42.58 -10.18
CA ASP A 17 0.13 -43.50 -10.28
C ASP A 17 -1.13 -43.06 -9.50
N GLU A 18 -2.29 -43.47 -10.01
CA GLU A 18 -3.64 -43.36 -9.41
C GLU A 18 -4.39 -42.00 -9.46
N GLY A 19 -4.77 -41.61 -10.68
CA GLY A 19 -5.80 -40.60 -10.91
C GLY A 19 -6.44 -40.73 -12.29
N VAL A 20 -6.81 -41.94 -12.72
CA VAL A 20 -7.46 -42.15 -14.02
C VAL A 20 -8.79 -41.39 -14.03
N ALA A 21 -8.82 -40.26 -14.74
CA ALA A 21 -10.02 -39.46 -14.93
C ALA A 21 -11.12 -40.34 -15.51
N ILE A 22 -12.22 -40.52 -14.76
CA ILE A 22 -13.34 -41.38 -15.16
C ILE A 22 -13.96 -40.78 -16.43
N PRO A 23 -13.85 -41.45 -17.60
CA PRO A 23 -14.42 -40.92 -18.83
C PRO A 23 -15.95 -41.00 -18.76
N LEU A 24 -16.63 -39.97 -19.23
CA LEU A 24 -18.08 -39.99 -19.34
C LEU A 24 -18.53 -41.13 -20.29
N PRO A 25 -19.56 -41.91 -19.95
CA PRO A 25 -20.02 -43.01 -20.77
C PRO A 25 -20.45 -42.51 -22.17
N GLY A 26 -19.88 -43.10 -23.22
CA GLY A 26 -20.15 -42.76 -24.63
C GLY A 26 -19.12 -41.85 -25.31
N VAL A 27 -18.11 -41.37 -24.59
CA VAL A 27 -17.09 -40.45 -25.11
C VAL A 27 -15.91 -41.23 -25.72
N LYS A 28 -15.78 -41.20 -27.07
CA LYS A 28 -14.72 -41.92 -27.83
C LYS A 28 -13.38 -41.19 -27.89
N ARG A 29 -13.39 -39.86 -27.77
CA ARG A 29 -12.23 -38.99 -27.58
C ARG A 29 -12.53 -38.21 -26.31
N GLY A 30 -11.63 -38.25 -25.33
CA GLY A 30 -11.83 -37.81 -23.94
C GLY A 30 -12.60 -36.49 -23.73
N ASP A 31 -12.92 -36.21 -22.48
CA ASP A 31 -13.75 -35.06 -22.11
C ASP A 31 -13.11 -33.73 -22.59
N MET A 32 -13.66 -33.14 -23.66
CA MET A 32 -13.20 -31.86 -24.22
C MET A 32 -13.48 -30.66 -23.30
N SER A 33 -14.19 -30.87 -22.18
CA SER A 33 -14.37 -29.88 -21.13
C SER A 33 -13.29 -29.95 -20.04
N TYR A 34 -12.43 -30.97 -20.04
CA TYR A 34 -11.31 -31.11 -19.13
C TYR A 34 -10.17 -30.17 -19.53
N ARG A 35 -10.18 -28.96 -18.98
CA ARG A 35 -9.09 -27.99 -19.15
C ARG A 35 -8.10 -28.18 -18.01
N HIS A 36 -7.05 -28.97 -18.24
CA HIS A 36 -5.87 -28.98 -17.38
C HIS A 36 -5.03 -27.74 -17.70
N PHE A 37 -5.28 -26.63 -17.00
CA PHE A 37 -4.56 -25.37 -17.18
C PHE A 37 -4.02 -24.91 -15.83
N LYS A 38 -2.69 -24.82 -15.70
CA LYS A 38 -2.07 -24.13 -14.57
C LYS A 38 -2.24 -22.63 -14.81
N PRO A 39 -3.05 -21.90 -14.01
CA PRO A 39 -3.25 -20.48 -14.22
C PRO A 39 -1.93 -19.72 -14.07
N GLU A 40 -1.50 -19.02 -15.11
CA GLU A 40 -0.34 -18.13 -15.02
C GLU A 40 -0.63 -16.98 -14.07
N ILE A 41 0.31 -16.67 -13.16
CA ILE A 41 0.17 -15.51 -12.28
C ILE A 41 0.40 -14.25 -13.11
N ARG A 42 -0.66 -13.46 -13.30
CA ARG A 42 -0.61 -12.19 -14.04
C ARG A 42 -1.32 -11.09 -13.28
N VAL A 43 -0.78 -9.88 -13.39
CA VAL A 43 -1.46 -8.65 -12.94
C VAL A 43 -1.92 -7.87 -14.17
N THR A 44 -3.22 -7.66 -14.32
CA THR A 44 -3.80 -6.97 -15.48
C THR A 44 -3.87 -5.46 -15.29
N CYS A 45 -4.03 -5.00 -14.05
CA CYS A 45 -4.16 -3.59 -13.72
C CYS A 45 -3.65 -3.34 -12.30
N VAL A 46 -3.05 -2.16 -12.11
CA VAL A 46 -2.70 -1.63 -10.79
C VAL A 46 -3.27 -0.22 -10.68
N ARG A 47 -3.94 0.08 -9.57
CA ARG A 47 -4.51 1.40 -9.29
C ARG A 47 -4.20 1.81 -7.86
N PHE A 48 -3.70 3.03 -7.71
CA PHE A 48 -3.55 3.63 -6.39
C PHE A 48 -4.86 4.29 -5.98
N CYS A 49 -5.16 4.23 -4.69
CA CYS A 49 -6.19 5.04 -4.10
C CYS A 49 -5.81 6.53 -4.24
N PRO A 50 -6.74 7.42 -4.63
CA PRO A 50 -6.47 8.85 -4.73
C PRO A 50 -5.94 9.47 -3.42
N THR A 51 -6.25 8.87 -2.27
CA THR A 51 -5.74 9.28 -0.95
C THR A 51 -4.32 8.77 -0.67
N GLY A 52 -3.76 7.92 -1.55
CA GLY A 52 -2.39 7.38 -1.45
C GLY A 52 -2.15 6.37 -0.32
N ARG A 53 -3.15 6.08 0.52
CA ARG A 53 -3.01 5.13 1.65
C ARG A 53 -3.09 3.66 1.23
N SER A 54 -3.60 3.38 0.04
CA SER A 54 -3.78 2.02 -0.46
C SER A 54 -3.64 1.96 -1.97
N TRP A 55 -3.46 0.75 -2.49
CA TRP A 55 -3.46 0.44 -3.91
C TRP A 55 -4.09 -0.94 -4.12
N ALA A 56 -4.61 -1.16 -5.32
CA ALA A 56 -5.26 -2.40 -5.71
C ALA A 56 -4.58 -2.97 -6.94
N ALA A 57 -4.46 -4.30 -6.99
CA ALA A 57 -4.01 -5.05 -8.14
C ALA A 57 -5.07 -6.06 -8.56
N THR A 58 -5.43 -6.06 -9.85
CA THR A 58 -6.26 -7.11 -10.43
C THR A 58 -5.36 -8.23 -10.92
N THR A 59 -5.40 -9.36 -10.23
CA THR A 59 -4.57 -10.55 -10.49
C THR A 59 -5.40 -11.71 -11.03
N THR A 60 -4.75 -12.80 -11.44
CA THR A 60 -5.45 -14.03 -11.85
C THR A 60 -6.15 -14.76 -10.69
N GLU A 61 -5.74 -14.50 -9.44
CA GLU A 61 -6.41 -15.00 -8.24
C GLU A 61 -7.61 -14.13 -7.82
N GLY A 62 -7.60 -12.84 -8.19
CA GLY A 62 -8.66 -11.90 -7.86
C GLY A 62 -8.18 -10.47 -7.67
N LEU A 63 -9.00 -9.64 -7.03
CA LEU A 63 -8.64 -8.27 -6.68
C LEU A 63 -7.91 -8.23 -5.33
N LEU A 64 -6.62 -7.94 -5.37
CA LEU A 64 -5.80 -7.77 -4.17
C LEU A 64 -5.80 -6.29 -3.77
N LEU A 65 -6.23 -6.01 -2.54
CA LEU A 65 -6.23 -4.68 -1.94
C LEU A 65 -5.10 -4.61 -0.93
N TYR A 66 -4.10 -3.78 -1.22
CA TYR A 66 -2.98 -3.52 -0.34
C TYR A 66 -3.14 -2.13 0.24
N SER A 67 -3.37 -2.06 1.55
CA SER A 67 -3.21 -0.80 2.27
C SER A 67 -1.80 -0.75 2.83
N LEU A 68 -1.23 0.45 2.91
CA LEU A 68 -0.35 0.71 4.02
C LEU A 68 -1.26 0.55 5.24
N ASP A 69 -1.16 -0.58 5.94
CA ASP A 69 -1.47 -0.53 7.36
C ASP A 69 -0.63 0.62 7.89
N SER A 70 -1.25 1.53 8.65
CA SER A 70 -0.51 2.49 9.44
C SER A 70 0.28 1.70 10.49
N GLY A 71 1.35 1.04 10.04
CA GLY A 71 2.26 0.29 10.86
C GLY A 71 2.93 1.29 11.77
N LEU A 72 2.40 1.39 12.99
CA LEU A 72 3.07 1.90 14.16
C LEU A 72 3.85 3.20 13.91
N ILE A 73 3.21 4.22 13.32
CA ILE A 73 3.52 5.56 13.80
C ILE A 73 3.02 5.53 15.23
N PHE A 74 3.97 5.47 16.17
CA PHE A 74 3.70 5.57 17.60
C PHE A 74 2.61 6.63 17.80
N ASP A 75 1.44 6.19 18.26
CA ASP A 75 0.36 7.11 18.56
C ASP A 75 0.75 7.80 19.88
N PRO A 76 1.12 9.09 19.88
CA PRO A 76 1.61 9.76 21.08
C PRO A 76 0.46 10.12 22.03
N PHE A 77 -0.70 9.46 21.91
CA PHE A 77 -1.73 9.49 22.92
C PHE A 77 -1.23 8.71 24.13
N GLU A 78 -0.33 9.33 24.89
CA GLU A 78 -0.30 9.16 26.33
C GLU A 78 -1.72 9.44 26.81
N LEU A 79 -2.45 8.34 26.98
CA LEU A 79 -3.71 8.30 27.69
C LEU A 79 -3.32 8.47 29.15
N ASP A 80 -3.31 9.73 29.58
CA ASP A 80 -3.08 10.05 30.97
C ASP A 80 -4.29 9.57 31.79
N THR A 81 -4.07 9.33 33.08
CA THR A 81 -5.12 8.99 34.05
C THR A 81 -6.27 10.01 34.07
N ASP A 82 -6.02 11.22 33.58
CA ASP A 82 -6.98 12.30 33.49
C ASP A 82 -7.92 12.23 32.26
N VAL A 83 -7.62 11.41 31.26
CA VAL A 83 -8.42 11.26 30.03
C VAL A 83 -9.62 10.33 30.29
N THR A 84 -10.65 10.86 30.94
CA THR A 84 -11.92 10.15 31.19
C THR A 84 -13.12 10.93 30.63
N PRO A 85 -14.22 10.26 30.23
CA PRO A 85 -15.42 10.94 29.73
C PRO A 85 -15.96 12.00 30.70
N SER A 86 -15.89 11.72 32.00
CA SER A 86 -16.27 12.64 33.06
C SER A 86 -15.43 13.92 33.08
N ASN A 87 -14.11 13.79 32.89
CA ASN A 87 -13.22 14.95 32.82
C ASN A 87 -13.38 15.73 31.52
N ILE A 88 -13.60 15.05 30.39
CA ILE A 88 -13.86 15.68 29.09
C ILE A 88 -15.11 16.56 29.16
N ARG A 89 -16.19 16.08 29.78
CA ARG A 89 -17.41 16.89 30.01
C ARG A 89 -17.17 18.08 30.94
N LYS A 90 -16.30 17.95 31.95
CA LYS A 90 -15.92 19.07 32.83
C LYS A 90 -15.13 20.14 32.07
N THR A 91 -14.16 19.75 31.24
CA THR A 91 -13.38 20.71 30.43
C THR A 91 -14.25 21.38 29.37
N LEU A 92 -15.21 20.64 28.81
CA LEU A 92 -16.22 21.20 27.91
C LEU A 92 -17.07 22.26 28.62
N ALA A 93 -17.49 22.00 29.86
CA ALA A 93 -18.23 22.97 30.68
C ALA A 93 -17.38 24.20 31.06
N GLN A 94 -16.07 24.05 31.17
CA GLN A 94 -15.11 25.15 31.36
C GLN A 94 -14.85 25.95 30.08
N LYS A 95 -15.42 25.55 28.94
CA LYS A 95 -15.23 26.15 27.60
C LYS A 95 -13.81 26.02 27.04
N GLU A 96 -13.04 25.06 27.55
CA GLU A 96 -11.72 24.69 27.03
C GLU A 96 -11.90 23.70 25.86
N TYR A 97 -12.43 24.19 24.73
CA TYR A 97 -12.88 23.34 23.63
C TYR A 97 -11.73 22.56 22.95
N THR A 98 -10.60 23.21 22.67
CA THR A 98 -9.45 22.56 22.01
C THR A 98 -8.92 21.40 22.84
N VAL A 99 -8.79 21.60 24.15
CA VAL A 99 -8.33 20.55 25.07
C VAL A 99 -9.35 19.41 25.15
N ALA A 100 -10.64 19.73 25.25
CA ALA A 100 -11.70 18.73 25.27
C ALA A 100 -11.71 17.85 24.01
N ILE A 101 -11.52 18.46 22.83
CA ILE A 101 -11.43 17.75 21.54
C ILE A 101 -10.21 16.85 21.49
N VAL A 102 -9.04 17.35 21.88
CA VAL A 102 -7.81 16.56 21.94
C VAL A 102 -7.97 15.36 22.88
N MET A 103 -8.54 15.56 24.08
CA MET A 103 -8.81 14.47 25.01
C MET A 103 -9.84 13.47 24.47
N ALA A 104 -10.88 13.93 23.77
CA ALA A 104 -11.86 13.05 23.15
C ALA A 104 -11.23 12.19 22.04
N PHE A 105 -10.32 12.75 21.24
CA PHE A 105 -9.56 12.00 20.24
C PHE A 105 -8.57 11.02 20.88
N LYS A 106 -7.94 11.39 22.00
CA LYS A 106 -7.09 10.46 22.78
C LYS A 106 -7.89 9.25 23.27
N LEU A 107 -9.12 9.44 23.75
CA LEU A 107 -10.00 8.35 24.19
C LEU A 107 -10.59 7.55 23.01
N ASN A 108 -10.70 8.18 21.84
CA ASN A 108 -11.13 7.58 20.57
C ASN A 108 -12.55 6.96 20.60
N GLU A 109 -13.46 7.51 21.41
CA GLU A 109 -14.87 7.11 21.44
C GLU A 109 -15.72 7.98 20.50
N LYS A 110 -16.22 7.40 19.40
CA LYS A 110 -16.95 8.14 18.35
C LYS A 110 -18.13 8.98 18.88
N LYS A 111 -18.92 8.43 19.81
CA LYS A 111 -20.07 9.13 20.39
C LYS A 111 -19.65 10.33 21.23
N LEU A 112 -18.56 10.19 21.98
CA LEU A 112 -18.02 11.26 22.82
C LEU A 112 -17.38 12.36 21.96
N ILE A 113 -16.65 11.99 20.91
CA ILE A 113 -16.12 12.94 19.93
C ILE A 113 -17.25 13.75 19.29
N GLN A 114 -18.34 13.08 18.90
CA GLN A 114 -19.54 13.75 18.37
C GLN A 114 -20.13 14.72 19.40
N GLU A 115 -20.35 14.28 20.64
CA GLU A 115 -20.88 15.10 21.73
C GLU A 115 -20.04 16.37 21.94
N VAL A 116 -18.72 16.22 21.99
CA VAL A 116 -17.78 17.34 22.20
C VAL A 116 -17.79 18.31 21.02
N ILE A 117 -17.77 17.81 19.78
CA ILE A 117 -17.76 18.65 18.57
C ILE A 117 -19.07 19.42 18.44
N GLU A 118 -20.21 18.76 18.62
CA GLU A 118 -21.54 19.40 18.51
C GLU A 118 -21.82 20.39 19.65
N ALA A 119 -21.13 20.27 20.78
CA ALA A 119 -21.21 21.23 21.87
C ALA A 119 -20.40 22.52 21.64
N VAL A 120 -19.52 22.58 20.65
CA VAL A 120 -18.74 23.78 20.32
C VAL A 120 -19.63 24.79 19.58
N PRO A 121 -19.74 26.04 20.07
CA PRO A 121 -20.45 27.10 19.34
C PRO A 121 -19.76 27.43 18.01
N SER A 122 -20.54 27.75 16.98
CA SER A 122 -20.00 28.11 15.65
C SER A 122 -19.05 29.32 15.67
N SER A 123 -19.18 30.22 16.65
CA SER A 123 -18.27 31.36 16.84
C SER A 123 -16.85 30.97 17.25
N GLU A 124 -16.68 29.84 17.94
CA GLU A 124 -15.40 29.38 18.48
C GLU A 124 -14.66 28.44 17.52
N VAL A 125 -15.34 27.95 16.48
CA VAL A 125 -14.78 26.99 15.51
C VAL A 125 -13.47 27.51 14.90
N ASP A 126 -13.42 28.79 14.54
CA ASP A 126 -12.21 29.39 13.95
C ASP A 126 -11.00 29.35 14.90
N VAL A 127 -11.24 29.60 16.19
CA VAL A 127 -10.20 29.59 17.25
C VAL A 127 -9.73 28.16 17.50
N VAL A 128 -10.67 27.22 17.57
CA VAL A 128 -10.36 25.80 17.77
C VAL A 128 -9.57 25.24 16.58
N CYS A 129 -10.01 25.49 15.34
CA CYS A 129 -9.32 25.02 14.14
C CYS A 129 -7.89 25.59 14.02
N SER A 130 -7.67 26.82 14.48
CA SER A 130 -6.34 27.47 14.46
C SER A 130 -5.40 26.95 15.56
N SER A 131 -5.95 26.52 16.70
CA SER A 131 -5.17 26.03 17.85
C SER A 131 -4.94 24.52 17.84
N LEU A 132 -5.66 23.78 17.00
CA LEU A 132 -5.55 22.33 16.91
C LEU A 132 -4.20 21.90 16.27
N PRO A 133 -3.46 20.96 16.88
CA PRO A 133 -2.23 20.44 16.28
C PRO A 133 -2.52 19.65 14.99
N ASP A 134 -1.61 19.73 14.02
CA ASP A 134 -1.76 19.16 12.68
C ASP A 134 -2.11 17.65 12.69
N LEU A 135 -1.57 16.89 13.65
CA LEU A 135 -1.87 15.46 13.83
C LEU A 135 -3.37 15.18 14.06
N TYR A 136 -4.04 16.03 14.84
CA TYR A 136 -5.46 15.88 15.14
C TYR A 136 -6.35 16.46 14.02
N VAL A 137 -5.81 17.34 13.17
CA VAL A 137 -6.55 17.88 12.02
C VAL A 137 -6.93 16.77 11.05
N GLU A 138 -6.00 15.85 10.74
CA GLU A 138 -6.30 14.71 9.87
C GLU A 138 -7.37 13.80 10.47
N LYS A 139 -7.28 13.50 11.77
CA LYS A 139 -8.25 12.67 12.50
C LYS A 139 -9.63 13.31 12.55
N LEU A 140 -9.67 14.63 12.74
CA LEU A 140 -10.91 15.38 12.73
C LEU A 140 -11.54 15.36 11.33
N LEU A 141 -10.78 15.60 10.26
CA LEU A 141 -11.30 15.51 8.88
C LEU A 141 -11.85 14.11 8.56
N GLU A 142 -11.19 13.05 9.01
CA GLU A 142 -11.68 11.66 8.88
C GLU A 142 -13.01 11.45 9.62
N PHE A 143 -13.11 11.97 10.85
CA PHE A 143 -14.35 11.93 11.62
C PHE A 143 -15.47 12.73 10.93
N LEU A 144 -15.20 13.96 10.47
CA LEU A 144 -16.17 14.80 9.76
C LEU A 144 -16.68 14.11 8.48
N ALA A 145 -15.81 13.43 7.74
CA ALA A 145 -16.19 12.66 6.56
C ALA A 145 -17.21 11.57 6.90
N SER A 146 -17.00 10.82 7.99
CA SER A 146 -17.96 9.82 8.46
C SER A 146 -19.25 10.43 9.03
N ALA A 147 -19.17 11.63 9.61
CA ALA A 147 -20.31 12.36 10.14
C ALA A 147 -21.20 12.93 9.02
N PHE A 148 -20.65 13.27 7.85
CA PHE A 148 -21.43 13.74 6.71
C PHE A 148 -22.43 12.72 6.17
N GLU A 149 -22.12 11.43 6.26
CA GLU A 149 -23.00 10.37 5.80
C GLU A 149 -24.15 10.09 6.79
N THR A 150 -23.98 10.46 8.05
CA THR A 150 -24.84 10.01 9.15
C THR A 150 -25.61 11.14 9.84
N SER A 151 -25.07 12.34 9.89
CA SER A 151 -25.65 13.47 10.62
C SER A 151 -26.59 14.32 9.76
N CYS A 152 -27.58 14.93 10.41
CA CYS A 152 -28.46 15.92 9.79
C CYS A 152 -27.90 17.36 9.84
N HIS A 153 -26.82 17.61 10.60
CA HIS A 153 -26.24 18.94 10.79
C HIS A 153 -25.22 19.33 9.70
N LEU A 154 -25.58 19.12 8.42
CA LEU A 154 -24.65 19.24 7.29
C LEU A 154 -23.90 20.59 7.25
N GLU A 155 -24.62 21.71 7.42
CA GLU A 155 -24.03 23.05 7.42
C GLU A 155 -22.95 23.20 8.50
N PHE A 156 -23.21 22.71 9.71
CA PHE A 156 -22.26 22.77 10.81
C PHE A 156 -20.97 22.02 10.47
N TYR A 157 -21.09 20.76 10.04
CA TYR A 157 -19.93 19.95 9.64
C TYR A 157 -19.19 20.54 8.43
N LEU A 158 -19.89 21.19 7.49
CA LEU A 158 -19.27 21.88 6.35
C LEU A 158 -18.49 23.11 6.77
N ILE A 159 -18.98 23.90 7.74
CA ILE A 159 -18.24 25.04 8.30
C ILE A 159 -16.93 24.54 8.91
N TRP A 160 -16.95 23.49 9.72
CA TRP A 160 -15.76 22.87 10.28
C TRP A 160 -14.76 22.43 9.20
N ALA A 161 -15.23 21.66 8.22
CA ALA A 161 -14.38 21.17 7.13
C ALA A 161 -13.76 22.32 6.33
N HIS A 162 -14.56 23.34 5.98
CA HIS A 162 -14.10 24.51 5.26
C HIS A 162 -12.99 25.25 6.04
N LYS A 163 -13.19 25.51 7.34
CA LYS A 163 -12.20 26.21 8.16
C LYS A 163 -10.92 25.42 8.34
N LEU A 164 -11.01 24.13 8.61
CA LEU A 164 -9.83 23.24 8.70
C LEU A 164 -9.05 23.21 7.40
N LEU A 165 -9.72 23.07 6.26
CA LEU A 165 -9.08 23.02 4.95
C LEU A 165 -8.46 24.37 4.56
N MET A 166 -9.10 25.49 4.89
CA MET A 166 -8.55 26.81 4.60
C MET A 166 -7.30 27.12 5.43
N LEU A 167 -7.23 26.67 6.69
CA LEU A 167 -6.09 26.91 7.57
C LEU A 167 -4.94 25.91 7.32
N HIS A 168 -5.25 24.63 7.18
CA HIS A 168 -4.26 23.55 7.15
C HIS A 168 -4.06 22.94 5.76
N GLY A 169 -4.80 23.40 4.74
CA GLY A 169 -4.81 22.81 3.41
C GLY A 169 -3.45 22.74 2.72
N GLN A 170 -2.58 23.74 2.90
CA GLN A 170 -1.23 23.71 2.33
C GLN A 170 -0.39 22.57 2.93
N LYS A 171 -0.42 22.41 4.26
CA LYS A 171 0.30 21.34 4.96
C LYS A 171 -0.23 19.96 4.57
N LEU A 172 -1.56 19.81 4.53
CA LEU A 172 -2.22 18.58 4.12
C LEU A 172 -1.86 18.20 2.66
N LYS A 173 -1.75 19.21 1.78
CA LYS A 173 -1.35 19.00 0.39
C LYS A 173 0.08 18.49 0.29
N THR A 174 1.03 19.05 1.04
CA THR A 174 2.43 18.60 1.02
C THR A 174 2.57 17.15 1.49
N SER A 175 1.80 16.73 2.50
CA SER A 175 1.74 15.32 2.93
C SER A 175 1.21 14.39 1.83
N CYS A 176 0.31 14.87 0.97
CA CYS A 176 -0.21 14.12 -0.19
C CYS A 176 0.73 14.15 -1.41
N GLU A 177 1.54 15.20 -1.57
CA GLU A 177 2.42 15.40 -2.73
C GLU A 177 3.51 14.34 -2.85
N TRP A 178 4.02 13.79 -1.75
CA TRP A 178 5.01 12.70 -1.78
C TRP A 178 4.44 11.44 -2.46
N ASN A 179 3.15 11.18 -2.29
CA ASN A 179 2.49 10.03 -2.90
C ASN A 179 2.20 10.23 -4.39
N ILE A 180 2.01 11.48 -4.85
CA ILE A 180 1.60 11.74 -6.23
C ILE A 180 2.67 11.38 -7.25
N TYR A 181 3.96 11.53 -6.91
CA TYR A 181 5.06 11.17 -7.80
C TYR A 181 5.24 9.65 -7.91
N ASN A 182 5.10 8.92 -6.80
CA ASN A 182 5.12 7.46 -6.78
C ASN A 182 3.93 6.88 -7.55
N ILE A 183 2.73 7.46 -7.37
CA ILE A 183 1.52 7.06 -8.11
C ILE A 183 1.67 7.34 -9.60
N LYS A 184 2.19 8.51 -9.99
CA LYS A 184 2.46 8.85 -11.39
C LYS A 184 3.51 7.94 -12.02
N TYR A 185 4.58 7.63 -11.29
CA TYR A 185 5.64 6.74 -11.75
C TYR A 185 5.11 5.31 -11.94
N ALA A 186 4.38 4.78 -10.96
CA ALA A 186 3.79 3.44 -11.05
C ALA A 186 2.67 3.35 -12.11
N LEU A 187 1.90 4.43 -12.33
CA LEU A 187 0.96 4.52 -13.46
C LEU A 187 1.68 4.56 -14.80
N ALA A 188 2.81 5.28 -14.90
CA ALA A 188 3.63 5.27 -16.11
C ALA A 188 4.18 3.87 -16.40
N ILE A 189 4.65 3.14 -15.38
CA ILE A 189 5.09 1.74 -15.51
C ILE A 189 3.92 0.80 -15.87
N SER A 190 2.75 0.96 -15.26
CA SER A 190 1.60 0.08 -15.57
C SER A 190 1.04 0.33 -16.98
N GLN A 191 1.23 1.53 -17.52
CA GLN A 191 0.89 1.88 -18.91
C GLN A 191 1.98 1.50 -19.92
N GLN A 192 3.20 1.18 -19.48
CA GLN A 192 4.23 0.62 -20.35
C GLN A 192 3.83 -0.79 -20.78
N ARG A 193 3.32 -0.89 -22.01
CA ARG A 193 3.20 -2.17 -22.70
C ARG A 193 4.57 -2.58 -23.23
N GLY A 194 5.13 -3.66 -22.68
CA GLY A 194 6.11 -4.48 -23.37
C GLY A 194 7.56 -4.00 -23.34
N MET A 195 8.17 -3.90 -22.15
CA MET A 195 9.63 -4.04 -22.03
C MET A 195 9.93 -5.25 -21.15
N LYS A 196 9.96 -6.44 -21.79
CA LYS A 196 10.68 -7.59 -21.21
C LYS A 196 12.13 -7.15 -21.09
N ARG A 197 12.69 -7.13 -19.87
CA ARG A 197 14.13 -6.93 -19.69
C ARG A 197 14.84 -8.00 -20.51
N LEU A 198 15.69 -7.61 -21.46
CA LEU A 198 16.72 -8.53 -21.96
C LEU A 198 17.70 -8.68 -20.80
N ALA A 199 17.85 -9.90 -20.30
CA ALA A 199 18.99 -10.22 -19.47
C ALA A 199 20.23 -10.17 -20.36
N GLU A 200 21.23 -9.38 -19.96
CA GLU A 200 22.58 -9.48 -20.53
C GLU A 200 23.09 -10.90 -20.29
N GLU A 201 23.58 -11.54 -21.37
CA GLU A 201 24.18 -12.87 -21.30
C GLU A 201 25.50 -12.77 -20.52
N THR A 202 25.51 -13.32 -19.31
CA THR A 202 26.75 -13.62 -18.59
C THR A 202 27.47 -14.77 -19.30
N PRO A 203 28.77 -14.64 -19.64
CA PRO A 203 29.51 -15.73 -20.24
C PRO A 203 29.93 -16.74 -19.16
N GLY A 204 29.33 -17.92 -19.22
CA GLY A 204 29.62 -19.14 -18.47
C GLY A 204 28.58 -20.15 -18.97
N ASP A 205 28.95 -21.29 -19.54
CA ASP A 205 29.78 -22.28 -18.87
C ASP A 205 30.75 -23.00 -19.83
N GLU A 206 31.78 -23.51 -19.18
CA GLU A 206 32.83 -24.39 -19.63
C GLU A 206 32.29 -25.61 -20.41
N GLU A 207 32.84 -25.86 -21.59
CA GLU A 207 32.96 -27.23 -22.10
C GLU A 207 34.43 -27.63 -22.06
N GLU A 208 34.70 -28.65 -21.23
CA GLU A 208 35.95 -29.38 -21.11
C GLU A 208 36.39 -29.93 -22.48
N LEU A 209 37.64 -29.64 -22.84
CA LEU A 209 38.43 -30.51 -23.71
C LEU A 209 39.80 -30.70 -23.07
N ASP A 210 39.91 -31.79 -22.31
CA ASP A 210 41.17 -32.44 -21.97
C ASP A 210 41.85 -32.94 -23.26
N SER A 211 43.01 -32.40 -23.62
CA SER A 211 44.27 -33.16 -23.66
C SER A 211 45.45 -32.30 -24.14
N ASP A 212 46.61 -32.61 -23.56
CA ASP A 212 47.96 -32.38 -24.09
C ASP A 212 48.53 -30.95 -24.02
N SER A 213 49.35 -30.72 -22.98
CA SER A 213 50.82 -30.63 -23.09
C SER A 213 51.41 -29.65 -22.07
N ASP A 214 52.01 -30.23 -21.02
CA ASP A 214 53.23 -29.70 -20.43
C ASP A 214 54.21 -29.36 -21.56
N TYR A 215 54.45 -28.08 -21.88
CA TYR A 215 55.68 -27.54 -22.49
C TYR A 215 55.48 -26.04 -22.77
N LEU A 216 55.69 -25.18 -21.77
CA LEU A 216 56.60 -24.02 -21.83
C LEU A 216 56.52 -23.20 -20.52
N MET A 217 57.25 -23.66 -19.52
CA MET A 217 57.93 -22.77 -18.59
C MET A 217 59.02 -22.04 -19.38
N GLN A 218 58.81 -20.78 -19.77
CA GLN A 218 59.87 -19.76 -19.91
C GLN A 218 59.27 -18.42 -20.37
N GLU A 219 59.89 -17.33 -19.91
CA GLU A 219 59.62 -15.92 -20.24
C GLU A 219 58.62 -15.14 -19.38
N ALA A 220 58.74 -15.26 -18.05
CA ALA A 220 58.34 -14.17 -17.15
C ALA A 220 59.38 -13.90 -16.05
N HIS A 221 60.66 -14.20 -16.34
CA HIS A 221 61.79 -13.85 -15.48
C HIS A 221 62.80 -13.03 -16.28
N LYS A 222 62.41 -11.82 -16.69
CA LYS A 222 63.36 -10.82 -17.18
C LYS A 222 62.91 -9.38 -17.02
N ASP A 223 62.25 -9.06 -15.92
CA ASP A 223 62.29 -7.70 -15.37
C ASP A 223 63.09 -7.73 -14.06
N LYS A 224 64.42 -7.68 -14.23
CA LYS A 224 65.44 -7.17 -13.30
C LYS A 224 66.81 -7.48 -13.89
N LEU A 225 67.36 -6.53 -14.64
CA LEU A 225 68.70 -5.97 -14.39
C LEU A 225 69.01 -4.87 -15.42
N SER A 226 69.08 -3.66 -14.89
CA SER A 226 69.93 -2.50 -15.26
C SER A 226 70.30 -2.18 -16.71
N SER A 227 70.20 -0.87 -16.95
CA SER A 227 71.03 -0.03 -17.84
C SER A 227 70.61 0.04 -19.31
#